data_AF-A0A7Z9QJF9-F1
#
_entry.id   AF-A0A7Z9QJF9-F1
#
_cell.length_a   1.000
_cell.length_b   1.000
_cell.length_c   1.000
_cell.angle_alpha   90.00
_cell.angle_beta   90.00
_cell.angle_gamma   90.00
#
_symmetry.space_group_name_H-M   'P 1'
#
loop_
_entity.id
_entity.type
_entity.pdbx_description
1 polymer ?
#
loop_
_entity_poly.entity_id
_entity_poly.type
_entity_poly.pdbx_seq_one_letter_code
_entity_poly.pdbx_strand_id
1 'polypeptide(L)'
;MPMLALVWLGFGISAHAEEGTAAKTAPSAILIETSMGNIEVQLDAEKAPITVDNFRAYITEGFYAGTLFHRVIPNFMIQGGGMDESFSKKTTRDAIKIE
;
A
#
# COMPACT_ATOMS: atom_id res chain seq x y z
N MET A 1 -64.14 31.18 11.40
CA MET A 1 -64.11 29.84 12.02
C MET A 1 -62.67 29.36 12.10
N PRO A 2 -62.10 29.19 13.31
CA PRO A 2 -60.78 28.59 13.50
C PRO A 2 -60.90 27.06 13.66
N MET A 3 -60.04 26.28 13.02
CA MET A 3 -59.87 24.88 13.45
C MET A 3 -58.46 24.34 13.16
N LEU A 4 -57.85 23.91 14.26
CA LEU A 4 -56.85 22.84 14.40
C LEU A 4 -55.39 23.16 14.06
N ALA A 5 -54.70 23.63 15.11
CA ALA A 5 -53.31 23.30 15.35
C ALA A 5 -53.16 21.80 15.63
N LEU A 6 -52.20 21.15 14.96
CA LEU A 6 -51.69 19.84 15.36
C LEU A 6 -50.17 19.97 15.50
N VAL A 7 -49.74 20.23 16.74
CA VAL A 7 -48.36 20.09 17.17
C VAL A 7 -48.08 18.60 17.30
N TRP A 8 -47.10 18.09 16.54
CA TRP A 8 -46.44 16.83 16.85
C TRP A 8 -45.04 17.14 17.41
N LEU A 9 -44.91 16.98 18.73
CA LEU A 9 -43.63 16.81 19.40
C LEU A 9 -43.15 15.39 19.09
N GLY A 10 -42.08 15.27 18.30
CA GLY A 10 -41.46 14.00 17.96
C GLY A 10 -39.95 14.14 18.02
N PHE A 11 -39.39 13.60 19.09
CA PHE A 11 -37.97 13.50 19.44
C PHE A 11 -37.02 13.27 18.26
N GLY A 12 -35.89 13.97 18.29
CA GLY A 12 -34.81 13.80 17.36
C GLY A 12 -34.13 12.44 17.45
N ILE A 13 -33.71 11.96 16.29
CA ILE A 13 -32.52 11.14 16.12
C ILE A 13 -31.71 11.86 15.05
N SER A 14 -30.67 12.55 15.50
CA SER A 14 -29.58 12.94 14.63
C SER A 14 -28.86 11.64 14.30
N ALA A 15 -29.08 11.11 13.10
CA ALA A 15 -28.31 9.99 12.60
C ALA A 15 -26.89 10.51 12.31
N HIS A 16 -26.04 10.51 13.34
CA HIS A 16 -24.61 10.38 13.12
C HIS A 16 -24.40 8.95 12.62
N ALA A 17 -24.37 8.80 11.31
CA ALA A 17 -23.66 7.69 10.71
C ALA A 17 -22.19 7.87 11.11
N GLU A 18 -21.77 7.15 12.14
CA GLU A 18 -20.36 6.83 12.29
C GLU A 18 -19.98 6.01 11.07
N GLU A 19 -19.33 6.68 10.11
CA GLU A 19 -18.49 5.99 9.13
C GLU A 19 -17.36 5.32 9.91
N GLY A 20 -17.65 4.12 10.39
CA GLY A 20 -16.68 3.22 10.98
C GLY A 20 -15.52 3.12 10.00
N THR A 21 -14.36 3.57 10.47
CA THR A 21 -13.10 3.39 9.78
C THR A 21 -12.87 1.89 9.60
N ALA A 22 -13.27 1.37 8.45
CA ALA A 22 -12.80 0.09 7.96
C ALA A 22 -11.35 0.32 7.55
N ALA A 23 -10.45 0.31 8.54
CA ALA A 23 -9.03 0.15 8.32
C ALA A 23 -8.86 -1.19 7.61
N LYS A 24 -8.85 -1.13 6.28
CA LYS A 24 -8.62 -2.26 5.39
C LYS A 24 -7.21 -2.76 5.71
N THR A 25 -7.10 -3.76 6.56
CA THR A 25 -5.88 -4.57 6.75
C THR A 25 -5.64 -5.33 5.46
N ALA A 26 -5.21 -4.62 4.42
CA ALA A 26 -4.64 -5.24 3.24
C ALA A 26 -3.40 -6.00 3.69
N PRO A 27 -3.15 -7.22 3.17
CA PRO A 27 -1.97 -8.00 3.54
C PRO A 27 -0.72 -7.14 3.35
N SER A 28 -0.09 -6.82 4.46
CA SER A 28 1.19 -6.09 4.51
C SER A 28 2.35 -7.04 4.28
N ALA A 29 2.18 -8.34 4.46
CA ALA A 29 3.21 -9.33 4.19
C ALA A 29 3.32 -9.62 2.69
N ILE A 30 4.55 -9.61 2.17
CA ILE A 30 4.90 -10.10 0.85
C ILE A 30 6.01 -11.15 0.96
N LEU A 31 6.04 -12.08 0.00
CA LEU A 31 7.09 -13.08 -0.14
C LEU A 31 7.97 -12.70 -1.33
N ILE A 32 9.28 -12.57 -1.10
CA ILE A 32 10.26 -12.41 -2.17
C ILE A 32 10.96 -13.76 -2.33
N GLU A 33 10.64 -14.44 -3.41
CA GLU A 33 11.31 -15.68 -3.80
C GLU A 33 12.64 -15.34 -4.47
N THR A 34 13.75 -15.84 -3.91
CA THR A 34 15.09 -15.63 -4.44
C THR A 34 15.80 -16.95 -4.67
N SER A 35 16.87 -16.94 -5.48
CA SER A 35 17.70 -18.12 -5.72
C SER A 35 18.41 -18.67 -4.46
N MET A 36 18.50 -17.87 -3.40
CA MET A 36 19.15 -18.25 -2.14
C MET A 36 18.14 -18.54 -1.01
N GLY A 37 16.84 -18.53 -1.32
CA GLY A 37 15.76 -18.77 -0.36
C GLY A 37 14.72 -17.67 -0.35
N ASN A 38 13.70 -17.85 0.49
CA ASN A 38 12.57 -16.94 0.56
C ASN A 38 12.77 -15.87 1.63
N ILE A 39 12.34 -14.64 1.33
CA ILE A 39 12.37 -13.52 2.25
C ILE A 39 10.94 -13.04 2.45
N GLU A 40 10.44 -13.15 3.69
CA GLU A 40 9.16 -12.56 4.08
C GLU A 40 9.36 -11.12 4.54
N VAL A 41 8.60 -10.19 3.97
CA VAL A 41 8.70 -8.76 4.28
C VAL A 41 7.33 -8.21 4.65
N GLN A 42 7.26 -7.54 5.80
CA GLN A 42 6.08 -6.80 6.23
C GLN A 42 6.20 -5.34 5.78
N LEU A 43 5.20 -4.86 5.05
CA LEU A 43 5.09 -3.48 4.55
C LEU A 43 4.32 -2.61 5.55
N ASP A 44 4.89 -1.48 5.93
CA ASP A 44 4.29 -0.51 6.84
C ASP A 44 3.57 0.59 6.04
N ALA A 45 2.33 0.31 5.64
CA ALA A 45 1.50 1.25 4.88
C ALA A 45 1.03 2.44 5.74
N GLU A 46 1.05 2.31 7.07
CA GLU A 46 0.66 3.39 7.98
C GLU A 46 1.72 4.50 7.97
N LYS A 47 3.01 4.13 7.96
CA LYS A 47 4.11 5.11 7.90
C LYS A 47 4.44 5.59 6.50
N ALA A 48 4.30 4.74 5.48
CA ALA A 48 4.75 5.04 4.12
C ALA A 48 3.72 4.63 3.05
N PRO A 49 2.50 5.21 3.06
CA PRO A 49 1.40 4.76 2.19
C PRO A 49 1.74 4.85 0.70
N ILE A 50 2.29 5.98 0.25
CA ILE A 50 2.62 6.21 -1.18
C ILE A 50 3.69 5.22 -1.66
N THR A 51 4.71 4.96 -0.83
CA THR A 51 5.79 4.03 -1.17
C THR A 51 5.30 2.59 -1.22
N VAL A 52 4.48 2.19 -0.25
CA VAL A 52 3.91 0.83 -0.20
C VAL A 52 2.99 0.58 -1.40
N ASP A 53 2.15 1.54 -1.76
CA ASP A 53 1.28 1.40 -2.93
C ASP A 53 2.05 1.34 -4.25
N ASN A 54 3.08 2.17 -4.41
CA ASN A 54 3.98 2.10 -5.56
C ASN A 54 4.68 0.73 -5.64
N PHE A 55 5.19 0.23 -4.52
CA PHE A 55 5.85 -1.08 -4.46
C PHE A 55 4.88 -2.22 -4.82
N ARG A 56 3.65 -2.18 -4.30
CA ARG A 56 2.58 -3.14 -4.64
C ARG A 56 2.21 -3.12 -6.12
N ALA A 57 2.18 -1.94 -6.75
CA ALA A 57 1.92 -1.83 -8.18
C ALA A 57 2.99 -2.59 -9.00
N TYR A 58 4.27 -2.39 -8.70
CA TYR A 58 5.36 -3.13 -9.36
C TYR A 58 5.30 -4.65 -9.13
N ILE A 59 4.88 -5.09 -7.93
CA ILE A 59 4.68 -6.52 -7.65
C ILE A 59 3.56 -7.10 -8.52
N THR A 60 2.42 -6.41 -8.58
CA THR A 60 1.24 -6.85 -9.34
C THR A 60 1.54 -6.96 -10.84
N GLU A 61 2.42 -6.09 -11.33
CA GLU A 61 2.89 -6.08 -12.72
C GLU A 61 3.99 -7.12 -13.01
N GLY A 62 4.47 -7.84 -11.99
CA GLY A 62 5.57 -8.80 -12.12
C GLY A 62 6.92 -8.14 -12.41
N PHE A 63 7.05 -6.83 -12.14
CA PHE A 63 8.24 -6.05 -12.53
C PHE A 63 9.54 -6.59 -11.92
N TYR A 64 9.48 -7.08 -10.68
CA TYR A 64 10.65 -7.59 -9.96
C TYR A 64 11.10 -8.99 -10.41
N ALA A 65 10.31 -9.68 -11.24
CA ALA A 65 10.70 -10.97 -11.79
C ALA A 65 11.96 -10.84 -12.66
N GLY A 66 12.92 -11.74 -12.44
CA GLY A 66 14.22 -11.75 -13.13
C GLY A 66 15.12 -10.56 -12.79
N THR A 67 14.87 -9.85 -11.68
CA THR A 67 15.75 -8.76 -11.23
C THR A 67 16.88 -9.26 -10.34
N LEU A 68 18.04 -8.61 -10.43
CA LEU A 68 19.23 -8.94 -9.64
C LEU A 68 19.40 -8.03 -8.42
N PHE A 69 19.98 -8.60 -7.36
CA PHE A 69 20.65 -7.84 -6.30
C PHE A 69 22.03 -7.40 -6.80
N HIS A 70 22.09 -6.27 -7.49
CA HIS A 70 23.31 -5.79 -8.14
C HIS A 70 24.31 -5.17 -7.17
N ARG A 71 23.92 -4.90 -5.92
CA ARG A 71 24.81 -4.35 -4.89
C ARG A 71 24.59 -5.06 -3.56
N VAL A 72 25.68 -5.64 -3.04
CA VAL A 72 25.72 -6.38 -1.78
C VAL A 72 26.89 -5.84 -0.96
N ILE A 73 26.60 -5.28 0.21
CA ILE A 73 27.62 -4.79 1.14
C ILE A 73 27.48 -5.55 2.46
N PRO A 74 28.50 -6.33 2.87
CA PRO A 74 28.47 -7.06 4.12
C PRO A 74 28.19 -6.14 5.32
N ASN A 75 27.31 -6.59 6.22
CA ASN A 75 26.93 -5.85 7.43
C ASN A 75 26.28 -4.48 7.20
N PHE A 76 25.73 -4.23 6.00
CA PHE A 76 25.03 -2.99 5.71
C PHE A 76 23.70 -3.24 5.01
N MET A 77 23.72 -3.57 3.72
CA MET A 77 22.49 -3.75 2.95
C MET A 77 22.73 -4.49 1.62
N ILE A 78 21.62 -4.96 1.07
CA ILE A 78 21.50 -5.43 -0.32
C ILE A 78 20.56 -4.50 -1.07
N GLN A 79 20.88 -4.22 -2.33
CA GLN A 79 20.08 -3.36 -3.20
C GLN A 79 19.84 -4.09 -4.53
N GLY A 80 18.56 -4.11 -4.95
CA GLY A 80 18.10 -4.83 -6.12
C GLY A 80 16.86 -4.20 -6.74
N GLY A 81 16.16 -4.97 -7.57
CA GLY A 81 14.85 -4.61 -8.13
C GLY A 81 14.86 -3.65 -9.32
N GLY A 82 16.03 -3.16 -9.75
CA GLY A 82 16.16 -2.19 -10.85
C GLY A 82 16.97 -2.64 -12.06
N MET A 83 17.63 -3.80 -11.99
CA MET A 83 18.45 -4.34 -13.07
C MET A 83 18.03 -5.76 -13.42
N ASP A 84 18.12 -6.10 -14.71
CA ASP A 84 17.96 -7.45 -15.21
C ASP A 84 19.26 -8.27 -15.12
N GLU A 85 19.21 -9.52 -15.57
CA GLU A 85 20.35 -10.45 -15.61
C GLU A 85 21.55 -9.94 -16.42
N SER A 86 21.32 -9.03 -17.37
CA SER A 86 22.35 -8.40 -18.19
C SER A 86 22.91 -7.11 -17.55
N PHE A 87 22.61 -6.86 -16.26
CA PHE A 87 22.95 -5.63 -15.54
C PHE A 87 22.41 -4.36 -16.21
N SER A 88 21.37 -4.50 -17.04
CA SER A 88 20.71 -3.38 -17.70
C SER A 88 19.57 -2.88 -16.83
N LYS A 89 19.41 -1.55 -16.75
CA LYS A 89 18.34 -0.94 -15.96
C LYS A 89 16.99 -1.20 -16.60
N LYS A 90 16.03 -1.73 -15.83
CA LYS A 90 14.64 -1.87 -16.29
C LYS A 90 13.95 -0.51 -16.30
N THR A 91 13.11 -0.26 -17.29
CA THR A 91 12.33 0.98 -17.40
C THR A 91 11.34 1.09 -16.24
N THR A 92 11.42 2.17 -15.48
CA THR A 92 10.54 2.42 -14.33
C THR A 92 9.39 3.35 -14.69
N ARG A 93 8.39 3.41 -13.82
CA ARG A 93 7.39 4.48 -13.80
C ARG A 93 8.04 5.81 -13.42
N ASP A 94 7.25 6.88 -13.54
CA ASP A 94 7.63 8.19 -13.03
C ASP A 94 7.91 8.15 -11.52
N ALA A 95 8.78 9.05 -11.07
CA ALA A 95 9.13 9.16 -9.67
C ALA A 95 7.90 9.52 -8.82
N ILE A 96 7.70 8.78 -7.73
CA ILE A 96 6.71 9.15 -6.72
C ILE A 96 7.18 10.37 -5.94
N LYS A 97 6.23 11.19 -5.50
CA LYS A 97 6.52 12.33 -4.63
C LYS A 97 6.97 11.81 -3.26
N ILE A 98 8.09 12.34 -2.76
CA ILE A 98 8.52 12.17 -1.38
C ILE A 98 7.95 13.37 -0.62
N GLU A 99 7.07 13.12 0.34
CA GLU A 99 6.51 14.15 1.21
C GLU A 99 7.29 14.27 2.52
#